data_AF-T1KM16-F1
#
_entry.id   AF-T1KM16-F1
#
_cell.length_a   1.000
_cell.length_b   1.000
_cell.length_c   1.000
_cell.angle_alpha   90.00
_cell.angle_beta   90.00
_cell.angle_gamma   90.00
#
_symmetry.space_group_name_H-M   'P 1'
#
loop_
_entity.id
_entity.type
_entity.pdbx_description
1 polymer ?
#
loop_
_entity_poly.entity_id
_entity_poly.type
_entity_poly.pdbx_seq_one_letter_code
_entity_poly.pdbx_strand_id
1 'polypeptide(L)' 'MVFLCQECGNTTNEPESHYLHLKQNHPYSPALTKFYDKRLFKFNDSNFPFAE' A
#
# COMPACT_ATOMS: atom_id res chain seq x y z
N MET A 1 -9.37 -6.08 8.61
CA MET A 1 -8.22 -5.39 9.23
C MET A 1 -8.17 -4.00 8.63
N VAL A 2 -7.99 -2.97 9.45
CA VAL A 2 -7.84 -1.59 8.97
C VAL A 2 -6.35 -1.25 8.86
N PHE A 3 -5.96 -0.69 7.72
CA PHE A 3 -4.62 -0.19 7.43
C PHE A 3 -4.58 1.32 7.69
N LEU A 4 -3.70 1.72 8.59
CA LEU A 4 -3.50 3.11 9.00
C LEU A 4 -2.22 3.65 8.38
N CYS A 5 -2.31 4.79 7.70
CA CYS A 5 -1.17 5.53 7.20
C CYS A 5 -0.54 6.29 8.36
N GLN A 6 0.71 5.95 8.70
CA GLN A 6 1.42 6.57 9.83
C GLN A 6 1.91 8.00 9.51
N GLU A 7 1.88 8.42 8.25
CA GLU A 7 2.36 9.74 7.82
C GLU A 7 1.26 10.80 7.92
N CYS A 8 0.03 10.46 7.53
CA CYS A 8 -1.09 11.41 7.48
C CYS A 8 -2.34 10.97 8.28
N GLY A 9 -2.35 9.76 8.83
CA GLY A 9 -3.49 9.22 9.57
C GLY A 9 -4.60 8.63 8.70
N ASN A 10 -4.42 8.49 7.38
CA ASN A 10 -5.43 7.90 6.50
C ASN A 10 -5.70 6.43 6.87
N THR A 11 -6.97 6.07 7.07
CA THR A 11 -7.39 4.71 7.42
C THR A 11 -8.15 4.08 6.27
N THR A 12 -7.81 2.84 5.90
CA THR A 12 -8.50 2.11 4.84
C THR A 12 -8.63 0.65 5.20
N ASN A 13 -9.71 0.02 4.76
CA ASN A 13 -9.97 -1.40 5.04
C ASN A 13 -9.31 -2.31 4.00
N GLU A 14 -8.71 -1.73 2.95
CA GLU A 14 -8.13 -2.45 1.83
C GLU A 14 -6.64 -2.09 1.70
N PRO A 15 -5.74 -3.09 1.63
CA PRO A 15 -4.30 -2.85 1.51
C PRO A 15 -3.95 -2.18 0.18
N GLU A 16 -4.72 -2.47 -0.88
CA GLU A 16 -4.53 -1.87 -2.21
C GLU A 16 -4.81 -0.37 -2.20
N SER A 17 -5.92 0.03 -1.58
CA SER A 17 -6.28 1.43 -1.38
C SER A 17 -5.25 2.16 -0.51
N HIS A 18 -4.68 1.49 0.50
CA HIS A 18 -3.58 2.05 1.32
C HIS A 18 -2.32 2.29 0.51
N TYR A 19 -1.96 1.33 -0.33
CA TYR A 19 -0.82 1.43 -1.23
C TYR A 19 -1.00 2.55 -2.27
N LEU A 20 -2.16 2.64 -2.91
CA LEU A 20 -2.45 3.71 -3.87
C LEU A 20 -2.41 5.09 -3.20
N HIS A 21 -2.96 5.20 -2.00
CA HIS A 21 -2.87 6.42 -1.20
C HIS A 21 -1.41 6.80 -0.95
N LEU A 22 -0.58 5.86 -0.49
CA LEU A 22 0.85 6.10 -0.28
C LEU A 22 1.54 6.48 -1.61
N LYS A 23 1.27 5.80 -2.72
CA LYS A 23 1.89 6.10 -4.03
C LYS A 23 1.55 7.50 -4.52
N GLN A 24 0.32 7.97 -4.29
CA GLN A 24 -0.16 9.28 -4.75
C GLN A 24 0.19 10.43 -3.78
N ASN A 25 0.07 10.20 -2.48
CA ASN A 25 0.23 11.26 -1.46
C ASN A 25 1.60 11.24 -0.79
N HIS A 26 2.25 10.07 -0.71
CA HIS A 26 3.52 9.85 -0.05
C HIS A 26 4.52 9.05 -0.92
N PRO A 27 4.85 9.52 -2.13
CA PRO A 27 5.65 8.77 -3.11
C PRO A 27 7.06 8.40 -2.62
N TYR A 28 7.57 9.09 -1.60
CA TYR A 28 8.89 8.83 -1.00
C TYR A 28 8.83 8.09 0.33
N SER A 29 7.64 7.64 0.75
CA SER A 29 7.49 7.00 2.06
C SER A 29 8.12 5.61 2.06
N PRO A 30 8.93 5.27 3.10
CA PRO A 30 9.53 3.93 3.22
C PRO A 30 8.49 2.83 3.40
N ALA A 31 7.24 3.19 3.70
CA ALA A 31 6.12 2.26 3.70
C ALA A 31 5.88 1.65 2.31
N LEU A 32 6.01 2.42 1.22
CA LEU A 32 5.87 1.91 -0.15
C LEU A 32 6.86 0.79 -0.45
N THR A 33 8.11 0.94 0.00
CA THR A 33 9.15 -0.09 -0.14
C THR A 33 8.79 -1.37 0.60
N LYS A 34 8.13 -1.27 1.76
CA LYS A 34 7.65 -2.45 2.51
C LYS A 34 6.50 -3.18 1.80
N PHE A 35 5.67 -2.48 1.02
CA PHE A 35 4.61 -3.11 0.22
C PHE A 35 5.13 -3.88 -0.99
N TYR A 36 6.33 -3.55 -1.49
CA TYR A 36 6.99 -4.35 -2.53
C TYR A 36 7.40 -5.75 -2.05
N ASP A 37 7.48 -5.96 -0.74
CA ASP A 37 7.77 -7.28 -0.17
C ASP A 37 6.53 -8.18 -0.26
N LYS A 38 6.44 -8.93 -1.37
CA LYS A 38 5.37 -9.90 -1.71
C LYS A 38 5.07 -10.94 -0.61
N ARG A 39 5.93 -11.05 0.41
CA ARG A 39 5.75 -11.96 1.56
C ARG A 39 4.80 -11.39 2.62
N LEU A 40 4.70 -10.06 2.72
CA LEU A 40 3.93 -9.39 3.77
C LEU A 40 2.49 -9.10 3.33
N PHE A 41 2.26 -8.89 2.03
CA PHE A 41 0.94 -8.58 1.49
C PHE A 41 0.59 -9.57 0.38
N LYS A 42 -0.35 -10.48 0.67
CA LYS A 42 -1.10 -11.19 -0.37
C LYS A 42 -2.10 -10.19 -0.93
N PHE A 43 -1.67 -9.40 -1.92
CA PHE A 43 -2.62 -8.72 -2.79
C PHE A 43 -3.52 -9.82 -3.37
N ASN A 44 -4.84 -9.65 -3.22
CA ASN A 44 -5.80 -10.62 -3.76
C ASN A 44 -5.68 -10.70 -5.29
N ASP A 45 -5.20 -9.62 -5.90
CA ASP A 45 -4.90 -9.54 -7.30
C ASP A 45 -3.44 -9.91 -7.57
N SER A 46 -3.23 -10.96 -8.37
CA SER A 46 -1.88 -11.44 -8.74
C SER A 46 -1.17 -10.52 -9.73
N ASN A 47 -1.85 -9.50 -10.25
CA ASN A 47 -1.34 -8.53 -11.23
C ASN A 47 -0.86 -7.22 -10.58
N PHE A 48 -1.16 -6.99 -9.31
CA PHE A 48 -0.72 -5.81 -8.57
C PHE A 48 0.71 -6.02 -8.04
N PRO A 49 1.69 -5.10 -8.22
CA PRO A 49 1.67 -3.72 -8.73
C PRO A 49 2.30 -3.55 -10.14
N PHE A 50 2.31 -4.58 -11.00
CA PHE A 50 3.01 -4.57 -12.30
C PHE A 50 2.14 -4.19 -13.50
N ALA A 51 0.88 -3.83 -13.28
CA ALA A 51 0.06 -3.20 -14.32
C ALA A 51 0.58 -1.78 -14.58
N GLU A 52 1.51 -1.68 -15.52
CA GLU A 52 1.98 -0.44 -16.16
C GLU A 52 1.02 -0.02 -17.29
#